data_AF-A0A4U1JEA5-F1
#
_entry.id   AF-A0A4U1JEA5-F1
#
_cell.length_a   1.000
_cell.length_b   1.000
_cell.length_c   1.000
_cell.angle_alpha   90.00
_cell.angle_beta   90.00
_cell.angle_gamma   90.00
#
_symmetry.space_group_name_H-M   'P 1'
#
loop_
_entity.id
_entity.type
_entity.pdbx_description
1 polymer ?
#
loop_
_entity_poly.entity_id
_entity_poly.type
_entity_poly.pdbx_seq_one_letter_code
_entity_poly.pdbx_strand_id
1 'polypeptide(L)'
;MRGSILALASLLALAGCEKAAPQQPPSQRVTLVQKGPALIELLPAAGQPPYCLVFTIAEGGPIRHLTMLEDKLSPDCPAGEPIAGNVFRIPPREGKVKIFVVFSDRALESDPIGRQISDLVSQKQPVTAMDLRAPGRVVVETLEFTPASG
;
A
#
# COMPACT_ATOMS: atom_id res chain seq x y z
N MET A 1 47.68 13.70 -59.46
CA MET A 1 48.47 13.69 -58.21
C MET A 1 47.75 14.60 -57.22
N ARG A 2 47.10 13.99 -56.21
CA ARG A 2 47.33 14.19 -54.77
C ARG A 2 47.04 15.60 -54.23
N GLY A 3 46.06 15.69 -53.33
CA GLY A 3 45.84 16.87 -52.49
C GLY A 3 44.54 16.77 -51.69
N SER A 4 44.47 15.83 -50.75
CA SER A 4 43.31 15.57 -49.89
C SER A 4 42.99 16.76 -48.97
N ILE A 5 41.71 17.13 -48.90
CA ILE A 5 41.14 18.11 -47.96
C ILE A 5 40.86 17.39 -46.64
N LEU A 6 41.55 17.79 -45.56
CA LEU A 6 41.23 17.40 -44.19
C LEU A 6 40.28 18.45 -43.58
N ALA A 7 38.99 18.17 -43.60
CA ALA A 7 37.99 18.88 -42.82
C ALA A 7 37.95 18.28 -41.41
N LEU A 8 38.39 19.06 -40.40
CA LEU A 8 38.36 18.64 -39.00
C LEU A 8 36.98 18.91 -38.41
N ALA A 9 36.33 17.80 -38.04
CA ALA A 9 35.07 17.76 -37.32
C ALA A 9 35.22 18.29 -35.89
N SER A 10 34.20 18.99 -35.41
CA SER A 10 33.87 19.09 -33.98
C SER A 10 32.36 19.21 -33.81
N LEU A 11 31.70 18.05 -33.83
CA LEU A 11 30.37 17.85 -33.25
C LEU A 11 30.49 17.97 -31.72
N LEU A 12 29.74 18.89 -31.13
CA LEU A 12 29.38 18.86 -29.70
C LEU A 12 27.90 19.25 -29.57
N ALA A 13 27.03 18.36 -30.05
CA ALA A 13 25.63 18.35 -29.65
C ALA A 13 25.53 17.55 -28.33
N LEU A 14 25.49 18.26 -27.21
CA LEU A 14 25.12 17.69 -25.91
C LEU A 14 23.62 17.36 -25.94
N ALA A 15 23.28 16.20 -26.51
CA ALA A 15 21.99 15.56 -26.30
C ALA A 15 21.93 15.05 -24.86
N GLY A 16 21.55 15.93 -23.93
CA GLY A 16 21.13 15.55 -22.58
C GLY A 16 19.76 14.88 -22.63
N CYS A 17 19.69 13.65 -23.15
CA CYS A 17 18.58 12.76 -22.85
C CYS A 17 18.81 12.23 -21.43
N GLU A 18 18.27 12.92 -20.42
CA GLU A 18 17.96 12.27 -19.16
C GLU A 18 16.94 11.17 -19.45
N LYS A 19 17.46 9.96 -19.64
CA LYS A 19 16.68 8.75 -19.64
C LYS A 19 16.04 8.69 -18.25
N ALA A 20 14.75 9.05 -18.19
CA ALA A 20 13.95 8.90 -16.99
C ALA A 20 14.25 7.52 -16.41
N ALA A 21 14.87 7.51 -15.23
CA ALA A 21 15.12 6.26 -14.51
C ALA A 21 13.79 5.52 -14.46
N PRO A 22 13.75 4.20 -14.73
CA PRO A 22 12.52 3.44 -14.57
C PRO A 22 12.02 3.74 -13.16
N GLN A 23 10.84 4.34 -13.05
CA GLN A 23 10.16 4.50 -11.78
C GLN A 23 10.01 3.09 -11.23
N GLN A 24 10.86 2.75 -10.27
CA GLN A 24 10.84 1.44 -9.64
C GLN A 24 9.39 1.25 -9.16
N PRO A 25 8.67 0.22 -9.66
CA PRO A 25 7.29 0.02 -9.24
C PRO A 25 7.28 0.03 -7.72
N PRO A 26 6.33 0.73 -7.07
CA PRO A 26 6.25 0.73 -5.62
C PRO A 26 6.31 -0.71 -5.18
N SER A 27 7.32 -1.05 -4.37
CA SER A 27 7.55 -2.41 -3.91
C SER A 27 6.28 -2.86 -3.20
N GLN A 28 5.44 -3.65 -3.88
CA GLN A 28 4.14 -4.04 -3.39
C GLN A 28 4.33 -4.73 -2.04
N ARG A 29 3.87 -4.09 -0.96
CA ARG A 29 4.15 -4.52 0.41
C ARG A 29 3.21 -5.62 0.87
N VAL A 30 2.07 -5.75 0.19
CA VAL A 30 1.02 -6.72 0.50
C VAL A 30 0.46 -7.29 -0.79
N THR A 31 0.38 -8.61 -0.85
CA THR A 31 -0.33 -9.32 -1.91
C THR A 31 -1.76 -9.60 -1.47
N LEU A 32 -2.74 -9.17 -2.26
CA LEU A 32 -4.14 -9.55 -2.10
C LEU A 32 -4.38 -10.86 -2.84
N VAL A 33 -4.82 -11.89 -2.13
CA VAL A 33 -5.19 -13.18 -2.71
C VAL A 33 -6.70 -13.36 -2.61
N GLN A 34 -7.39 -13.32 -3.74
CA GLN A 34 -8.83 -13.53 -3.78
C GLN A 34 -9.14 -15.03 -3.61
N LYS A 35 -9.94 -15.37 -2.58
CA LYS A 35 -10.37 -16.75 -2.28
C LYS A 35 -11.80 -17.04 -2.73
N GLY A 36 -12.54 -16.01 -3.11
CA GLY A 36 -13.91 -16.11 -3.60
C GLY A 36 -14.45 -14.75 -4.03
N PRO A 37 -15.75 -14.66 -4.39
CA PRO A 37 -16.35 -13.41 -4.88
C PRO A 37 -16.22 -12.23 -3.90
N ALA A 38 -16.25 -12.51 -2.60
CA ALA A 38 -16.27 -11.53 -1.52
C ALA A 38 -15.26 -11.86 -0.41
N LEU A 39 -14.24 -12.68 -0.71
CA LEU A 39 -13.29 -13.23 0.27
C LEU A 39 -11.85 -12.99 -0.18
N ILE A 40 -11.03 -12.44 0.70
CA ILE A 40 -9.61 -12.14 0.43
C ILE A 40 -8.71 -12.59 1.58
N GLU A 41 -7.48 -12.95 1.25
CA GLU A 41 -6.35 -12.97 2.17
C GLU A 41 -5.39 -11.83 1.81
N LEU A 42 -4.66 -11.35 2.82
CA LEU A 42 -3.62 -10.34 2.66
C LEU A 42 -2.31 -10.94 3.16
N LEU A 43 -1.32 -11.02 2.27
CA LEU A 43 -0.01 -11.60 2.55
C LEU A 43 1.06 -10.50 2.57
N PRO A 44 1.67 -10.17 3.72
CA PRO A 44 2.77 -9.22 3.78
C PRO A 44 3.98 -9.71 2.99
N ALA A 45 4.65 -8.80 2.28
CA ALA A 45 5.93 -9.07 1.66
C ALA A 45 7.05 -9.16 2.72
N ALA A 46 8.19 -9.75 2.35
CA ALA A 46 9.38 -9.72 3.20
C ALA A 46 9.84 -8.29 3.49
N GLY A 47 10.45 -8.08 4.68
CA GLY A 47 11.05 -6.81 5.07
C GLY A 47 10.07 -5.74 5.56
N GLN A 48 8.77 -6.04 5.70
CA GLN A 48 7.84 -5.13 6.38
C GLN A 48 8.08 -5.15 7.90
N PRO A 49 7.74 -4.06 8.61
CA PRO A 49 7.68 -4.10 10.07
C PRO A 49 6.74 -5.20 10.60
N PRO A 50 7.02 -5.77 11.79
CA PRO A 50 6.38 -7.00 12.28
C PRO A 50 4.91 -6.83 12.68
N TYR A 51 4.46 -5.64 13.06
CA TYR A 51 3.08 -5.41 13.47
C TYR A 51 2.27 -4.76 12.37
N CYS A 52 1.00 -5.12 12.22
CA CYS A 52 0.14 -4.44 11.27
C CYS A 52 -1.34 -4.29 11.67
N LEU A 53 -1.97 -3.26 11.14
CA LEU A 53 -3.42 -3.04 11.21
C LEU A 53 -4.00 -2.99 9.80
N VAL A 54 -5.18 -3.56 9.62
CA VAL A 54 -5.91 -3.56 8.35
C VAL A 54 -7.25 -2.88 8.51
N PHE A 55 -7.51 -1.91 7.64
CA PHE A 55 -8.77 -1.17 7.57
C PHE A 55 -9.36 -1.25 6.17
N THR A 56 -10.69 -1.22 6.05
CA THR A 56 -11.36 -1.03 4.77
C THR A 56 -12.29 0.17 4.81
N ILE A 57 -12.33 0.92 3.71
CA ILE A 57 -13.29 2.01 3.50
C ILE A 57 -13.94 1.81 2.15
N ALA A 58 -15.26 1.63 2.16
CA ALA A 58 -16.08 1.68 0.95
C ALA A 58 -16.22 3.13 0.46
N GLU A 59 -16.36 3.35 -0.85
CA GLU A 59 -16.38 4.69 -1.47
C GLU A 59 -17.32 5.72 -0.80
N GLY A 60 -18.40 5.27 -0.14
CA GLY A 60 -19.25 6.12 0.70
C GLY A 60 -19.73 5.44 1.99
N GLY A 61 -19.01 4.41 2.44
CA GLY A 61 -19.44 3.55 3.53
C GLY A 61 -18.59 3.65 4.80
N PRO A 62 -18.91 2.84 5.82
CA PRO A 62 -18.20 2.87 7.08
C PRO A 62 -16.75 2.36 6.94
N ILE A 63 -15.87 2.87 7.80
CA ILE A 63 -14.58 2.22 8.05
C ILE A 63 -14.81 0.91 8.80
N ARG A 64 -14.17 -0.17 8.36
CA ARG A 64 -14.13 -1.44 9.09
C ARG A 64 -12.71 -1.73 9.52
N HIS A 65 -12.57 -2.20 10.76
CA HIS A 65 -11.33 -2.72 11.29
C HIS A 65 -11.31 -4.23 11.01
N LEU A 66 -10.41 -4.69 10.14
CA LEU A 66 -10.31 -6.11 9.80
C LEU A 66 -9.43 -6.88 10.80
N THR A 67 -8.47 -6.20 11.43
CA THR A 67 -7.59 -6.75 12.48
C THR A 67 -7.98 -6.21 13.87
N MET A 68 -9.24 -6.34 14.26
CA MET A 68 -9.68 -5.95 15.59
C MET A 68 -9.54 -7.14 16.54
N LEU A 69 -8.44 -7.19 17.28
CA LEU A 69 -8.22 -8.14 18.37
C LEU A 69 -8.92 -7.66 19.66
N GLU A 70 -9.05 -8.55 20.65
CA GLU A 70 -9.69 -8.24 21.93
C GLU A 70 -8.96 -7.14 22.71
N ASP A 71 -7.63 -7.11 22.64
CA ASP A 71 -6.76 -6.09 23.25
C ASP A 71 -6.69 -4.79 22.43
N LYS A 72 -7.33 -4.77 21.25
CA LYS A 72 -7.31 -3.67 20.27
C LYS A 72 -5.91 -3.29 19.78
N LEU A 73 -4.94 -4.17 19.92
CA LEU A 73 -3.59 -3.97 19.41
C LEU A 73 -3.42 -4.60 18.03
N SER A 74 -2.41 -4.12 17.30
CA SER A 74 -1.97 -4.72 16.05
C SER A 74 -1.42 -6.14 16.28
N PRO A 75 -1.89 -7.17 15.56
CA PRO A 75 -1.25 -8.48 15.54
C PRO A 75 0.15 -8.44 14.94
N ASP A 76 0.90 -9.53 15.15
CA ASP A 76 2.05 -9.89 14.34
C ASP A 76 1.60 -10.21 12.89
N CYS A 77 2.39 -9.75 11.92
CA CYS A 77 2.13 -9.86 10.49
C CYS A 77 3.37 -10.40 9.76
N PRO A 78 3.70 -11.69 9.95
CA PRO A 78 4.85 -12.31 9.32
C PRO A 78 4.73 -12.31 7.78
N ALA A 79 5.88 -12.27 7.13
CA ALA A 79 5.96 -12.27 5.67
C ALA A 79 5.46 -13.59 5.07
N GLY A 80 4.65 -13.49 4.01
CA GLY A 80 4.13 -14.63 3.28
C GLY A 80 2.96 -15.35 3.93
N GLU A 81 2.55 -14.95 5.14
CA GLU A 81 1.44 -15.56 5.87
C GLU A 81 0.20 -14.65 5.86
N PRO A 82 -1.03 -15.21 5.91
CA PRO A 82 -2.24 -14.40 6.05
C PRO A 82 -2.21 -13.56 7.32
N ILE A 83 -2.48 -12.26 7.20
CA ILE A 83 -2.60 -11.36 8.35
C ILE A 83 -3.63 -11.92 9.34
N ALA A 84 -3.20 -12.08 10.60
CA ALA A 84 -3.98 -12.70 11.68
C ALA A 84 -4.50 -14.12 11.36
N GLY A 85 -3.91 -14.83 10.38
CA GLY A 85 -4.35 -16.16 9.94
C GLY A 85 -5.74 -16.18 9.30
N ASN A 86 -6.28 -15.02 8.92
CA ASN A 86 -7.68 -14.85 8.57
C ASN A 86 -7.94 -14.70 7.06
N VAL A 87 -9.10 -15.20 6.64
CA VAL A 87 -9.75 -14.80 5.38
C VAL A 87 -10.77 -13.71 5.70
N PHE A 88 -10.60 -12.53 5.11
CA PHE A 88 -11.49 -11.40 5.32
C PHE A 88 -12.67 -11.46 4.35
N ARG A 89 -13.88 -11.29 4.89
CA ARG A 89 -15.11 -11.14 4.10
C ARG A 89 -15.46 -9.66 3.93
N ILE A 90 -15.54 -9.22 2.68
CA ILE A 90 -15.96 -7.86 2.30
C ILE A 90 -17.31 -7.97 1.58
N PRO A 91 -18.42 -7.55 2.19
CA PRO A 91 -19.76 -7.72 1.62
C PRO A 91 -19.92 -7.05 0.24
N PRO A 92 -20.55 -7.71 -0.76
CA PRO A 92 -20.79 -7.11 -2.08
C PRO A 92 -21.51 -5.76 -2.06
N ARG A 93 -22.41 -5.55 -1.09
CA ARG A 93 -23.13 -4.29 -0.89
C ARG A 93 -22.23 -3.08 -0.58
N GLU A 94 -20.98 -3.32 -0.17
CA GLU A 94 -20.01 -2.26 0.08
C GLU A 94 -19.41 -1.69 -1.22
N GLY A 95 -19.59 -2.38 -2.35
CA GLY A 95 -19.01 -1.96 -3.62
C GLY A 95 -17.48 -1.94 -3.57
N LYS A 96 -16.87 -1.10 -4.39
CA LYS A 96 -15.42 -0.93 -4.41
C LYS A 96 -14.93 -0.40 -3.04
N VAL A 97 -13.96 -1.09 -2.46
CA VAL A 97 -13.33 -0.69 -1.20
C VAL A 97 -11.84 -0.40 -1.38
N LYS A 98 -11.35 0.56 -0.61
CA LYS A 98 -9.92 0.75 -0.36
C LYS A 98 -9.54 -0.01 0.90
N ILE A 99 -8.43 -0.74 0.84
CA ILE A 99 -7.87 -1.50 1.95
C ILE A 99 -6.57 -0.81 2.34
N PHE A 100 -6.47 -0.36 3.58
CA PHE A 100 -5.26 0.24 4.15
C PHE A 100 -4.58 -0.79 5.05
N VAL A 101 -3.33 -1.12 4.76
CA VAL A 101 -2.48 -1.93 5.62
C VAL A 101 -1.39 -1.05 6.21
N VAL A 102 -1.44 -0.83 7.51
CA VAL A 102 -0.50 0.01 8.26
C VAL A 102 0.45 -0.92 9.01
N PHE A 103 1.73 -0.91 8.65
CA PHE A 103 2.77 -1.65 9.37
C PHE A 103 3.52 -0.75 10.34
N SER A 104 3.97 -1.28 11.48
CA SER A 104 4.88 -0.61 12.42
C SER A 104 5.85 -1.59 13.08
N ASP A 105 7.00 -1.07 13.51
CA ASP A 105 7.96 -1.79 14.36
C ASP A 105 7.59 -1.76 15.84
N ARG A 106 6.44 -1.16 16.18
CA ARG A 106 5.84 -1.19 17.51
C ARG A 106 4.37 -1.57 17.40
N ALA A 107 3.83 -2.19 18.45
CA ALA A 107 2.40 -2.45 18.54
C ALA A 107 1.61 -1.13 18.45
N LEU A 108 0.54 -1.14 17.66
CA LEU A 108 -0.33 0.00 17.41
C LEU A 108 -1.70 -0.21 18.03
N GLU A 109 -2.25 0.82 18.65
CA GLU A 109 -3.67 0.84 19.03
C GLU A 109 -4.55 1.03 17.80
N SER A 110 -5.54 0.16 17.61
CA SER A 110 -6.39 0.14 16.41
C SER A 110 -7.28 1.39 16.29
N ASP A 111 -7.92 1.81 17.39
CA ASP A 111 -8.93 2.88 17.38
C ASP A 111 -8.36 4.26 16.99
N PRO A 112 -7.23 4.74 17.57
CA PRO A 112 -6.64 6.02 17.18
C PRO A 112 -6.17 6.06 15.72
N ILE A 113 -5.67 4.95 15.19
CA ILE A 113 -5.24 4.87 13.78
C ILE A 113 -6.44 4.87 12.85
N GLY A 114 -7.48 4.07 13.15
CA GLY A 114 -8.72 4.04 12.37
C GLY A 114 -9.40 5.40 12.29
N ARG A 115 -9.46 6.16 13.40
CA ARG A 115 -9.99 7.55 13.40
C ARG A 115 -9.19 8.46 12.47
N GLN A 116 -7.86 8.44 12.54
CA GLN A 116 -7.01 9.27 11.69
C GLN A 116 -7.20 8.95 10.20
N ILE A 117 -7.28 7.66 9.83
CA ILE A 117 -7.58 7.23 8.45
C ILE A 117 -8.95 7.76 8.02
N SER A 118 -9.97 7.60 8.86
CA SER A 118 -11.32 8.09 8.58
C SER A 118 -11.34 9.61 8.38
N ASP A 119 -10.64 10.36 9.22
CA ASP A 119 -10.56 11.83 9.13
C ASP A 119 -9.89 12.25 7.81
N LEU A 120 -8.73 11.67 7.48
CA LEU A 120 -8.00 11.94 6.24
C LEU A 120 -8.86 11.64 5.00
N VAL A 121 -9.52 10.49 4.98
CA VAL A 121 -10.39 10.09 3.85
C VAL A 121 -11.62 11.01 3.74
N SER A 122 -12.22 11.41 4.86
CA SER A 122 -13.37 12.35 4.86
C SER A 122 -12.98 13.72 4.28
N GLN A 123 -11.74 14.13 4.49
CA GLN A 123 -11.16 15.36 3.95
C GLN A 123 -10.62 15.20 2.53
N LYS A 124 -10.78 14.01 1.91
CA LYS A 124 -10.25 13.65 0.59
C LYS A 124 -8.71 13.78 0.51
N GLN A 125 -8.03 13.62 1.64
CA GLN A 125 -6.57 13.60 1.72
C GLN A 125 -6.04 12.18 1.51
N PRO A 126 -4.86 12.03 0.91
CA PRO A 126 -4.19 10.73 0.85
C PRO A 126 -3.84 10.26 2.27
N VAL A 127 -3.92 8.96 2.50
CA VAL A 127 -3.45 8.35 3.75
C VAL A 127 -2.00 7.95 3.56
N THR A 128 -1.08 8.71 4.16
CA THR A 128 0.35 8.39 4.13
C THR A 128 0.87 8.04 5.53
N ALA A 129 2.01 7.36 5.60
CA ALA A 129 2.63 7.03 6.88
C ALA A 129 2.99 8.27 7.72
N MET A 130 3.29 9.41 7.07
CA MET A 130 3.65 10.66 7.76
C MET A 130 2.45 11.35 8.40
N ASP A 131 1.25 11.19 7.81
CA ASP A 131 0.02 11.79 8.32
C ASP A 131 -0.56 11.01 9.50
N LEU A 132 -0.17 9.73 9.62
CA LEU A 132 -0.53 8.90 10.75
C LEU A 132 0.41 9.18 11.92
N ARG A 133 -0.14 9.63 13.04
CA ARG A 133 0.58 9.77 14.32
C ARG A 133 0.74 8.43 15.03
N ALA A 134 1.21 7.42 14.29
CA ALA A 134 1.52 6.09 14.79
C ALA A 134 2.96 6.08 15.36
N PRO A 135 3.21 5.40 16.49
CA PRO A 135 4.55 5.25 17.02
C PRO A 135 5.41 4.33 16.14
N GLY A 136 6.72 4.59 16.13
CA GLY A 136 7.71 3.73 15.47
C GLY A 136 7.96 4.05 14.00
N ARG A 137 8.59 3.11 13.29
CA ARG A 137 8.78 3.16 11.85
C ARG A 137 7.54 2.62 11.16
N VAL A 138 6.75 3.53 10.60
CA VAL A 138 5.46 3.23 9.98
C VAL A 138 5.57 3.20 8.47
N VAL A 139 4.92 2.23 7.83
CA VAL A 139 4.68 2.22 6.39
C VAL A 139 3.23 1.88 6.10
N VAL A 140 2.68 2.41 5.01
CA VAL A 140 1.29 2.20 4.62
C VAL A 140 1.26 1.62 3.21
N GLU A 141 0.44 0.60 3.01
CA GLU A 141 0.07 0.05 1.71
C GLU A 141 -1.42 0.29 1.48
N THR A 142 -1.79 0.67 0.25
CA THR A 142 -3.20 0.87 -0.12
C THR A 142 -3.53 -0.01 -1.31
N LEU A 143 -4.50 -0.89 -1.11
CA LEU A 143 -5.01 -1.79 -2.14
C LEU A 143 -6.45 -1.44 -2.47
N GLU A 144 -6.94 -1.88 -3.62
CA GLU A 144 -8.35 -1.78 -3.99
C GLU A 144 -8.93 -3.17 -4.21
N PHE A 145 -10.18 -3.35 -3.82
CA PHE A 145 -10.91 -4.60 -4.04
C PHE A 145 -12.38 -4.30 -4.34
N THR A 146 -12.94 -5.01 -5.31
CA THR A 146 -14.37 -4.94 -5.62
C THR A 146 -14.98 -6.34 -5.40
N PRO A 147 -15.76 -6.55 -4.32
CA PRO A 147 -16.45 -7.80 -4.09
C PRO A 147 -17.54 -8.01 -5.15
N ALA A 148 -17.63 -9.23 -5.68
CA ALA A 148 -18.70 -9.66 -6.57
C ALA A 148 -19.79 -10.40 -5.78
N SER A 149 -21.02 -10.34 -6.28
CA SER A 149 -22.09 -11.25 -5.85
C SER A 149 -21.71 -12.67 -6.25
N GLY A 150 -21.84 -13.62 -5.31
CA GLY A 150 -21.65 -15.04 -5.56
C GLY A 150 -22.94 -15.73 -5.97
#